data_AF-A0A2W5U4C3-F1
#
_entry.id   AF-A0A2W5U4C3-F1
#
_cell.length_a   1.000
_cell.length_b   1.000
_cell.length_c   1.000
_cell.angle_alpha   90.00
_cell.angle_beta   90.00
_cell.angle_gamma   90.00
#
_symmetry.space_group_name_H-M   'P 1'
#
loop_
_entity.id
_entity.type
_entity.pdbx_description
1 polymer ?
#
loop_
_entity_poly.entity_id
_entity_poly.type
_entity_poly.pdbx_seq_one_letter_code
_entity_poly.pdbx_strand_id
1 'polypeptide(L)'
;MTFELSEEANAALNEARPILVLGGPGSGKTTLSLLKAQRLMPTLKPEQEILFLSFSRAAVRQVVIRCKDVLTSDERRLIQVRTYHSFALDILRSHGRLL
;
A
#
# COMPACT_ATOMS: atom_id res chain seq x y z
N MET A 1 4.84 13.98 11.46
CA MET A 1 3.62 13.76 12.26
C MET A 1 3.79 12.47 13.04
N THR A 2 3.44 12.47 14.33
CA THR A 2 3.44 11.24 15.14
C THR A 2 2.03 10.67 15.11
N PHE A 3 1.88 9.41 14.68
CA PHE A 3 0.59 8.72 14.73
C PHE A 3 0.46 7.99 16.07
N GLU A 4 -0.59 8.28 16.82
CA GLU A 4 -0.99 7.43 17.95
C GLU A 4 -1.79 6.25 17.41
N LEU A 5 -1.26 5.04 17.59
CA LEU A 5 -1.86 3.80 17.12
C LEU A 5 -2.46 3.04 18.31
N SER A 6 -3.63 2.43 18.10
CA SER A 6 -4.19 1.48 19.07
C SER A 6 -3.30 0.26 19.24
N GLU A 7 -3.54 -0.54 20.27
CA GLU A 7 -2.79 -1.77 20.51
C GLU A 7 -2.92 -2.75 19.33
N GLU A 8 -4.12 -2.91 18.77
CA GLU A 8 -4.38 -3.77 17.62
C GLU A 8 -3.72 -3.25 16.34
N ALA A 9 -3.70 -1.93 16.15
CA ALA A 9 -3.01 -1.32 15.01
C ALA A 9 -1.50 -1.50 15.12
N ASN A 10 -0.93 -1.37 16.32
CA ASN A 10 0.48 -1.69 16.57
C ASN A 10 0.79 -3.17 16.35
N ALA A 11 -0.07 -4.08 16.80
CA ALA A 11 0.09 -5.51 16.55
C ALA A 11 0.10 -5.82 15.04
N ALA A 12 -0.87 -5.27 14.30
CA ALA A 12 -0.96 -5.42 12.84
C ALA A 12 0.24 -4.81 12.11
N LEU A 13 0.76 -3.67 12.57
CA LEU A 13 1.94 -3.02 12.01
C LEU A 13 3.21 -3.88 12.15
N ASN A 14 3.34 -4.57 13.28
CA ASN A 14 4.52 -5.37 13.62
C ASN A 14 4.45 -6.83 13.17
N GLU A 15 3.28 -7.32 12.75
CA GLU A 15 3.14 -8.69 12.25
C GLU A 15 3.91 -8.89 10.92
N ALA A 16 4.75 -9.93 10.88
CA ALA A 16 5.57 -10.25 9.72
C ALA A 16 4.83 -11.12 8.69
N ARG A 17 3.80 -11.86 9.11
CA ARG A 17 2.99 -12.73 8.26
C ARG A 17 1.91 -11.95 7.49
N PRO A 18 1.34 -12.53 6.43
CA PRO A 18 0.13 -11.99 5.82
C PRO A 18 -1.01 -11.87 6.83
N ILE A 19 -1.69 -10.73 6.83
CA ILE A 19 -2.79 -10.44 7.76
C ILE A 19 -4.02 -9.90 7.04
N LEU A 20 -5.18 -10.14 7.63
CA LEU A 20 -6.44 -9.50 7.28
C LEU A 20 -6.80 -8.50 8.37
N VAL A 21 -6.86 -7.21 8.01
CA VAL A 21 -7.28 -6.16 8.94
C VAL A 21 -8.75 -5.82 8.66
N LEU A 22 -9.61 -6.11 9.64
CA LEU A 22 -11.02 -5.75 9.61
C LEU A 22 -11.23 -4.41 10.32
N GLY A 23 -12.11 -3.56 9.78
CA GLY A 23 -12.46 -2.30 10.42
C GLY A 23 -13.46 -1.49 9.62
N GLY A 24 -14.31 -0.72 10.32
CA GLY A 24 -15.32 0.14 9.70
C GLY A 24 -14.74 1.33 8.92
N PRO A 25 -15.58 2.11 8.22
CA PRO A 25 -15.17 3.39 7.64
C PRO A 25 -14.48 4.28 8.69
N GLY A 26 -13.42 4.98 8.29
CA GLY A 26 -12.67 5.88 9.21
C GLY A 26 -11.72 5.20 10.20
N SER A 27 -11.68 3.86 10.28
CA SER A 27 -10.84 3.13 11.26
C SER A 27 -9.32 3.17 11.00
N GLY A 28 -8.83 4.04 10.11
CA GLY A 28 -7.40 4.21 9.87
C GLY A 28 -6.72 3.15 8.99
N LYS A 29 -7.43 2.18 8.39
CA LYS A 29 -6.85 1.09 7.56
C LYS A 29 -5.84 1.56 6.51
N THR A 30 -6.18 2.62 5.76
CA THR A 30 -5.29 3.18 4.74
C THR A 30 -4.03 3.79 5.34
N THR A 31 -4.13 4.46 6.48
CA THR A 31 -2.96 5.01 7.18
C THR A 31 -2.09 3.88 7.71
N LEU A 32 -2.69 2.86 8.33
CA LEU A 32 -1.98 1.69 8.84
C LEU A 32 -1.24 0.93 7.73
N SER A 33 -1.86 0.73 6.57
CA SER A 33 -1.19 0.05 5.44
C SER A 33 -0.03 0.85 4.87
N LEU A 34 -0.11 2.19 4.84
CA LEU A 34 1.01 3.06 4.46
C LEU A 34 2.16 3.03 5.48
N LEU A 35 1.85 3.05 6.78
CA LEU A 35 2.87 2.89 7.83
C LEU A 35 3.54 1.53 7.75
N LYS A 36 2.78 0.47 7.46
CA LYS A 36 3.34 -0.86 7.25
C LYS A 36 4.22 -0.92 6.00
N ALA A 37 3.82 -0.27 4.91
CA ALA A 37 4.65 -0.15 3.72
C ALA A 37 5.95 0.59 4.03
N GLN A 38 5.90 1.72 4.73
CA GLN A 38 7.08 2.47 5.15
C GLN A 38 8.07 1.61 5.95
N ARG A 39 7.55 0.79 6.88
CA ARG A 39 8.37 -0.14 7.67
C ARG A 39 9.02 -1.25 6.83
N LEU A 40 8.39 -1.65 5.73
CA LEU A 40 8.90 -2.69 4.82
C LEU A 40 9.87 -2.13 3.76
N MET A 41 9.87 -0.82 3.48
CA MET A 41 10.75 -0.23 2.45
C MET A 41 12.24 -0.58 2.61
N PRO A 42 12.84 -0.60 3.81
CA PRO A 42 14.25 -0.97 3.98
C PRO A 42 14.59 -2.42 3.59
N THR A 43 13.60 -3.29 3.46
CA THR A 43 13.81 -4.71 3.08
C THR A 43 13.68 -4.95 1.58
N LEU A 44 13.33 -3.91 0.80
CA LEU A 44 13.22 -4.00 -0.65
C LEU A 44 14.60 -4.19 -1.28
N LYS A 45 14.69 -5.10 -2.24
CA LYS A 45 15.85 -5.24 -3.14
C LYS A 45 15.81 -4.13 -4.20
N PRO A 46 16.92 -3.87 -4.91
CA PRO A 46 16.91 -2.96 -6.05
C PRO A 46 15.76 -3.26 -7.01
N GLU A 47 15.13 -2.21 -7.53
CA GLU A 47 14.00 -2.27 -8.46
C GLU A 47 12.68 -2.84 -7.91
N GLN A 48 12.62 -3.16 -6.61
CA GLN A 48 11.36 -3.56 -5.98
C GLN A 48 10.55 -2.34 -5.51
N GLU A 49 9.24 -2.45 -5.67
CA GLU A 49 8.25 -1.47 -5.21
C GLU A 49 7.16 -2.18 -4.38
N ILE A 50 6.45 -1.40 -3.56
CA ILE A 50 5.29 -1.87 -2.80
C ILE A 50 4.01 -1.52 -3.58
N LEU A 51 3.22 -2.54 -3.87
CA LEU A 51 1.97 -2.42 -4.63
C LEU A 51 0.73 -2.33 -3.73
N PHE A 52 -0.04 -1.28 -3.92
CA PHE A 52 -1.38 -1.09 -3.37
C PHE A 52 -2.43 -1.34 -4.46
N LEU A 53 -3.34 -2.28 -4.21
CA LEU A 53 -4.45 -2.60 -5.11
C LEU A 53 -5.79 -2.19 -4.51
N SER A 54 -6.68 -1.69 -5.36
CA SER A 54 -8.07 -1.39 -4.99
C SER A 54 -9.05 -1.64 -6.12
N PHE A 55 -10.34 -1.75 -5.82
CA PHE A 55 -11.38 -1.92 -6.83
C PHE A 55 -11.70 -0.63 -7.58
N SER A 56 -11.73 0.51 -6.88
CA SER A 56 -12.22 1.76 -7.46
C SER A 56 -11.10 2.79 -7.69
N ARG A 57 -11.27 3.59 -8.74
CA ARG A 57 -10.39 4.75 -9.01
C ARG A 57 -10.46 5.79 -7.90
N ALA A 58 -11.61 5.91 -7.22
CA ALA A 58 -11.78 6.81 -6.09
C ALA A 58 -10.90 6.39 -4.91
N ALA A 59 -10.89 5.10 -4.58
CA ALA A 59 -10.02 4.57 -3.52
C ALA A 59 -8.54 4.71 -3.87
N VAL A 60 -8.15 4.44 -5.12
CA VAL A 60 -6.77 4.70 -5.59
C VAL A 60 -6.38 6.17 -5.36
N ARG A 61 -7.22 7.13 -5.77
CA ARG A 61 -6.94 8.56 -5.54
C ARG A 61 -6.79 8.88 -4.05
N GLN A 62 -7.64 8.32 -3.20
CA GLN A 62 -7.54 8.53 -1.75
C GLN A 62 -6.24 7.98 -1.17
N VAL A 63 -5.79 6.79 -1.59
CA VAL A 63 -4.48 6.25 -1.17
C VAL A 63 -3.35 7.16 -1.64
N VAL A 64 -3.35 7.60 -2.90
CA VAL A 64 -2.32 8.52 -3.45
C VAL A 64 -2.25 9.84 -2.69
N ILE A 65 -3.40 10.42 -2.34
CA ILE A 65 -3.45 11.62 -1.49
C ILE A 65 -2.83 11.31 -0.13
N ARG A 66 -3.24 10.21 0.50
CA ARG A 66 -2.77 9.82 1.83
C ARG A 66 -1.27 9.50 1.87
N CYS A 67 -0.69 9.01 0.78
CA CYS A 67 0.77 8.84 0.67
C CYS A 67 1.51 10.15 0.92
N LYS A 68 0.95 11.31 0.53
CA LYS A 68 1.60 12.62 0.74
C LYS A 68 1.63 13.04 2.20
N ASP A 69 0.69 12.55 3.00
CA ASP A 69 0.60 12.86 4.43
C ASP A 69 1.54 11.99 5.27
N VAL A 70 1.83 10.77 4.81
CA VAL A 70 2.55 9.74 5.58
C VAL A 70 4.01 9.57 5.13
N LEU A 71 4.27 9.68 3.82
CA LEU A 71 5.54 9.30 3.21
C LEU A 71 6.31 10.53 2.68
N THR A 72 7.62 10.48 2.80
CA THR A 72 8.54 11.43 2.16
C THR A 72 8.51 11.30 0.63
N SER A 73 9.11 12.26 -0.07
CA SER A 73 9.13 12.23 -1.54
C SER A 73 9.81 10.98 -2.11
N ASP A 74 10.90 10.53 -1.47
CA ASP A 74 11.66 9.36 -1.94
C ASP A 74 10.95 8.05 -1.64
N GLU A 75 10.36 7.92 -0.46
CA GLU A 75 9.53 6.76 -0.10
C GLU A 75 8.32 6.61 -1.03
N ARG A 76 7.71 7.72 -1.48
CA ARG A 76 6.60 7.68 -2.46
C ARG A 76 7.01 7.10 -3.81
N ARG A 77 8.29 7.17 -4.19
CA ARG A 77 8.77 6.57 -5.45
C ARG A 77 8.79 5.04 -5.39
N LEU A 78 8.77 4.47 -4.19
CA LEU A 78 8.73 3.02 -3.95
C LEU A 78 7.29 2.49 -3.86
N ILE A 79 6.26 3.34 -4.07
CA ILE A 79 4.86 2.96 -3.95
C ILE A 79 4.17 2.99 -5.31
N GLN A 80 3.59 1.87 -5.70
CA GLN A 80 2.67 1.79 -6.83
C GLN A 80 1.22 1.65 -6.32
N VAL A 81 0.30 2.49 -6.81
CA VAL A 81 -1.12 2.41 -6.44
C VAL A 81 -1.97 2.21 -7.70
N ARG A 82 -2.66 1.07 -7.80
CA ARG A 82 -3.41 0.70 -9.01
C ARG A 82 -4.79 0.13 -8.69
N THR A 83 -5.66 0.14 -9.69
CA THR A 83 -6.84 -0.72 -9.63
C THR A 83 -6.46 -2.14 -10.02
N TYR A 84 -7.19 -3.15 -9.52
CA TYR A 84 -7.02 -4.54 -9.94
C TYR A 84 -7.02 -4.69 -11.46
N HIS A 85 -7.99 -4.07 -12.15
CA HIS A 85 -8.10 -4.12 -13.61
C HIS A 85 -6.88 -3.52 -14.32
N SER A 86 -6.41 -2.35 -13.87
CA SER A 86 -5.26 -1.70 -14.50
C SER A 86 -3.96 -2.48 -14.29
N PHE A 87 -3.82 -3.16 -13.16
CA PHE A 87 -2.68 -4.02 -12.86
C PHE A 87 -2.71 -5.29 -13.71
N ALA A 88 -3.87 -5.97 -13.79
CA ALA A 88 -4.02 -7.17 -14.62
C ALA A 88 -3.77 -6.88 -16.11
N LEU A 89 -4.29 -5.75 -16.63
CA LEU A 89 -4.04 -5.34 -18.02
C LEU A 89 -2.55 -5.09 -18.29
N ASP A 90 -1.81 -4.58 -17.30
CA ASP A 90 -0.37 -4.35 -17.42
C ASP A 90 0.39 -5.67 -17.58
N ILE A 91 0.06 -6.67 -16.76
CA ILE A 91 0.63 -8.02 -16.86
C ILE A 91 0.36 -8.61 -18.24
N LEU A 92 -0.88 -8.51 -18.73
CA LEU A 92 -1.26 -9.02 -20.06
C LEU A 92 -0.52 -8.30 -21.20
N ARG A 93 -0.28 -7.00 -21.08
CA ARG A 93 0.48 -6.26 -22.11
C ARG A 93 1.95 -6.64 -22.12
N SER A 94 2.54 -6.85 -20.94
CA SER A 94 3.95 -7.20 -20.79
C SER A 94 4.25 -8.66 -21.15
N HIS A 95 3.34 -9.57 -20.86
CA HIS A 95 3.60 -11.02 -20.96
C HIS A 95 2.57 -11.81 -21.77
N GLY A 96 1.45 -11.21 -22.18
CA GLY A 96 0.36 -11.92 -22.85
C GLY A 96 0.68 -12.43 -24.26
N ARG A 97 1.81 -12.03 -24.85
CA ARG A 97 2.33 -12.65 -26.09
C ARG A 97 3.04 -13.99 -25.84
N LEU A 98 3.35 -14.29 -24.57
CA LEU A 98 4.02 -15.52 -24.13
C LEU A 98 3.04 -16.55 -23.52
N LEU A 99 1.75 -16.18 -23.44
CA LEU A 99 0.63 -17.05 -23.06
C LEU A 99 -0.05 -17.56 -24.33
#